data_AF-A0AAW7E8V7-F1
#
_entry.id   AF-A0AAW7E8V7-F1
#
_cell.length_a   1.000
_cell.length_b   1.000
_cell.length_c   1.000
_cell.angle_alpha   90.00
_cell.angle_beta   90.00
_cell.angle_gamma   90.00
#
_symmetry.space_group_name_H-M   'P 1'
#
loop_
_entity.id
_entity.type
_entity.pdbx_description
1 polymer ?
#
loop_
_entity_poly.entity_id
_entity_poly.type
_entity_poly.pdbx_seq_one_letter_code
_entity_poly.pdbx_strand_id
1 'polypeptide(L)' 'MYAKNISLNGIVFFSLFIALLSAISTVIFSEKPFNDHFGFSLMFIAIIGLCLNMTYIFINTLVDICNP' A
#
# COMPACT_ATOMS: atom_id res chain seq x y z
N MET A 1 18.60 6.68 21.99
CA MET A 1 17.57 6.80 20.93
C MET A 1 17.11 5.40 20.58
N TYR A 2 15.96 4.98 21.12
CA TYR A 2 15.36 3.69 20.80
C TYR A 2 14.77 3.84 19.40
N ALA A 3 15.56 3.51 18.37
CA ALA A 3 15.03 3.35 17.03
C ALA A 3 14.08 2.15 17.11
N LYS A 4 12.80 2.43 17.39
CA LYS A 4 11.69 1.49 17.25
C LYS A 4 11.88 0.89 15.85
N ASN A 5 12.20 -0.40 15.77
CA ASN A 5 12.37 -1.12 14.51
C ASN A 5 11.06 -0.95 13.73
N ILE A 6 11.02 0.03 12.84
CA ILE A 6 9.89 0.20 11.96
C ILE A 6 10.00 -0.96 10.99
N SER A 7 9.06 -1.90 11.07
CA SER A 7 9.05 -3.04 10.17
C SER A 7 9.01 -2.51 8.75
N LEU A 8 9.96 -2.93 7.91
CA LEU A 8 10.06 -2.47 6.53
C LEU A 8 8.73 -2.72 5.78
N ASN A 9 8.06 -3.84 6.09
CA ASN A 9 6.71 -4.15 5.62
C ASN A 9 5.68 -3.09 6.03
N GLY A 10 5.73 -2.59 7.27
CA GLY A 10 4.85 -1.54 7.75
C GLY A 10 5.06 -0.22 7.01
N ILE A 11 6.31 0.14 6.73
CA ILE A 11 6.63 1.34 5.92
C ILE A 11 6.04 1.19 4.52
N VAL A 12 6.25 0.04 3.88
CA VAL A 12 5.74 -0.25 2.54
C VAL A 12 4.21 -0.24 2.52
N PHE A 13 3.56 -0.77 3.55
CA PHE A 13 2.10 -0.72 3.67
C PHE A 13 1.59 0.73 3.77
N PHE A 14 2.19 1.53 4.66
CA PHE A 14 1.80 2.93 4.83
C PHE A 14 2.08 3.77 3.58
N SER A 15 3.19 3.55 2.88
CA SER A 15 3.49 4.28 1.65
C SER A 15 2.51 3.94 0.52
N LEU A 16 2.15 2.67 0.36
CA LEU A 16 1.13 2.23 -0.59
C LEU A 16 -0.27 2.79 -0.23
N PHE A 17 -0.58 2.86 1.06
CA PHE A 17 -1.85 3.44 1.52
C PHE A 17 -1.93 4.95 1.24
N ILE A 18 -0.84 5.69 1.48
CA ILE A 18 -0.76 7.11 1.15
C ILE A 18 -0.85 7.31 -0.37
N ALA A 19 -0.17 6.48 -1.16
CA ALA A 19 -0.27 6.52 -2.61
C ALA A 19 -1.70 6.28 -3.10
N LEU A 20 -2.42 5.34 -2.48
CA LEU A 20 -3.83 5.08 -2.77
C LEU A 20 -4.71 6.31 -2.50
N LEU A 21 -4.56 6.94 -1.32
CA LEU A 21 -5.31 8.15 -0.97
C LEU A 21 -5.00 9.32 -1.90
N SER A 22 -3.74 9.46 -2.31
CA SER A 22 -3.32 10.45 -3.29
C SER A 22 -3.92 10.19 -4.67
N ALA A 23 -3.96 8.93 -5.11
CA ALA A 23 -4.60 8.52 -6.35
C ALA A 23 -6.10 8.87 -6.34
N ILE A 24 -6.80 8.50 -5.26
CA ILE A 24 -8.22 8.81 -5.07
C ILE A 24 -8.46 10.31 -5.13
N SER A 25 -7.62 11.09 -4.44
CA SER A 25 -7.71 12.55 -4.46
C SER A 25 -7.49 13.11 -5.87
N THR A 26 -6.54 12.54 -6.63
CA THR A 26 -6.25 12.95 -8.01
C THR A 26 -7.41 12.69 -8.95
N VAL A 27 -8.12 11.56 -8.79
CA VAL A 27 -9.30 11.22 -9.59
C VAL A 27 -10.49 12.11 -9.21
N ILE A 28 -10.70 12.40 -7.92
CA ILE A 28 -11.85 13.19 -7.46
C ILE A 28 -11.73 14.67 -7.86
N PHE A 29 -10.53 15.25 -7.76
CA PHE A 29 -10.29 16.67 -7.99
C PHE A 29 -9.79 17.00 -9.40
N SER A 30 -9.68 16.02 -10.30
CA SER A 30 -9.21 16.29 -11.65
C SER A 30 -10.27 16.88 -12.55
N GLU A 31 -9.88 17.95 -13.23
CA GLU A 31 -10.65 18.55 -14.32
C GLU A 31 -10.23 17.99 -15.70
N LYS A 32 -9.22 17.09 -15.72
CA LYS A 32 -8.59 16.57 -16.94
C LYS A 32 -8.69 15.04 -17.01
N PRO A 33 -9.19 14.46 -18.12
CA PRO A 33 -9.37 13.02 -18.26
C PRO A 33 -8.06 12.22 -18.24
N PHE A 34 -6.94 12.84 -18.60
CA PHE A 34 -5.62 12.22 -18.49
C PHE A 34 -5.25 11.89 -17.04
N ASN A 35 -5.56 12.80 -16.11
CA ASN A 35 -5.26 12.61 -14.70
C ASN A 35 -6.19 11.57 -14.07
N ASP A 36 -7.42 11.45 -14.56
CA ASP A 36 -8.36 10.43 -14.11
C ASP A 36 -7.83 9.03 -14.45
N HIS A 37 -7.41 8.82 -15.70
CA HIS A 37 -6.84 7.54 -16.13
C HIS A 37 -5.55 7.20 -15.37
N PHE A 38 -4.69 8.19 -15.16
CA PHE A 38 -3.48 8.02 -14.35
C PHE A 38 -3.81 7.66 -12.90
N GLY A 39 -4.76 8.38 -12.29
CA GLY A 39 -5.24 8.12 -10.94
C GLY A 39 -5.86 6.73 -10.80
N PHE A 40 -6.69 6.28 -11.74
CA PHE A 40 -7.22 4.91 -11.76
C PHE A 40 -6.13 3.85 -11.89
N SER A 41 -5.14 4.05 -12.77
CA SER A 41 -4.01 3.13 -12.92
C SER A 41 -3.19 3.04 -11.62
N LEU A 42 -2.89 4.18 -11.00
CA LEU A 42 -2.14 4.24 -9.76
C LEU A 42 -2.91 3.63 -8.59
N MET A 43 -4.23 3.82 -8.57
CA MET A 43 -5.14 3.21 -7.60
C MET A 43 -5.15 1.68 -7.74
N PHE A 44 -5.19 1.15 -8.96
CA PHE A 44 -5.11 -0.29 -9.22
C PHE A 44 -3.79 -0.90 -8.74
N ILE A 45 -2.66 -0.25 -9.06
CA ILE A 45 -1.33 -0.69 -8.63
C ILE A 45 -1.21 -0.66 -7.10
N ALA A 46 -1.69 0.41 -6.46
CA ALA A 46 -1.66 0.54 -5.01
C ALA A 46 -2.51 -0.53 -4.31
N ILE A 47 -3.68 -0.88 -4.85
CA ILE A 47 -4.52 -1.97 -4.32
C ILE A 47 -3.81 -3.32 -4.43
N ILE A 48 -3.23 -3.64 -5.60
CA ILE A 48 -2.48 -4.89 -5.78
C ILE A 48 -1.30 -4.95 -4.80
N GLY A 49 -0.54 -3.86 -4.68
CA GLY A 49 0.58 -3.76 -3.75
C GLY A 49 0.15 -4.00 -2.30
N LEU A 50 -0.98 -3.40 -1.88
CA LEU A 50 -1.53 -3.59 -0.53
C LEU A 50 -1.96 -5.04 -0.28
N CYS A 51 -2.63 -5.67 -1.25
CA CYS A 51 -3.01 -7.07 -1.16
C CYS A 51 -1.78 -7.98 -1.01
N LEU A 52 -0.77 -7.82 -1.86
CA LEU A 52 0.46 -8.61 -1.79
C LEU A 52 1.22 -8.40 -0.48
N ASN A 53 1.31 -7.16 0.00
CA ASN A 53 1.96 -6.84 1.27
C ASN A 53 1.20 -7.48 2.45
N MET A 54 -0.13 -7.40 2.44
CA MET A 54 -0.97 -8.04 3.45
C MET A 54 -0.82 -9.56 3.44
N THR A 55 -0.82 -10.19 2.25
CA THR A 55 -0.58 -11.64 2.11
C THR A 55 0.80 -12.02 2.64
N TYR A 56 1.84 -11.23 2.33
CA TYR A 56 3.19 -11.47 2.84
C TYR A 56 3.27 -11.38 4.37
N ILE A 57 2.64 -10.37 4.97
CA ILE A 57 2.56 -10.24 6.43
C ILE A 57 1.83 -11.45 7.00
N PHE A 58 0.68 -11.81 6.44
CA PHE A 58 -0.14 -12.93 6.92
C PHE A 58 0.60 -14.26 6.87
N ILE A 59 1.27 -14.57 5.75
CA ILE A 59 2.07 -15.80 5.63
C ILE A 59 3.20 -15.80 6.64
N ASN A 60 3.93 -14.69 6.81
CA ASN A 60 5.01 -14.63 7.81
C ASN A 60 4.47 -14.83 9.23
N THR A 61 3.32 -14.25 9.56
CA THR A 61 2.68 -14.48 10.86
C THR A 61 2.25 -15.93 11.04
N LEU A 62 1.71 -16.58 10.00
CA LEU A 62 1.36 -18.01 10.07
C LEU A 62 2.60 -18.89 10.22
N VAL A 63 3.68 -18.60 9.51
CA VAL A 63 4.95 -19.32 9.64
C VAL A 63 5.51 -19.16 11.06
N ASP A 64 5.49 -17.95 11.61
CA ASP A 64 5.96 -17.66 12.97
C ASP A 64 5.11 -18.38 14.04
N ILE A 65 3.80 -18.52 13.83
CA ILE A 65 2.91 -19.26 14.74
C ILE A 65 3.12 -20.78 14.60
N CYS A 66 3.22 -21.29 13.37
CA CYS A 66 3.31 -22.73 13.11
C CYS A 66 4.72 -23.29 13.33
N ASN A 67 5.75 -22.45 13.23
CA ASN A 67 7.15 -22.81 13.44
C ASN A 67 7.90 -21.62 14.11
N PRO A 68 7.75 -21.45 15.43
CA PRO A 68 8.44 -20.41 16.19
C PRO A 68 9.97 -20.61 16.24
#